data_AF-A0A8J2KJ43-F1
#
_entry.id   AF-A0A8J2KJ43-F1
#
_cell.length_a   1.000
_cell.length_b   1.000
_cell.length_c   1.000
_cell.angle_alpha   90.00
_cell.angle_beta   90.00
_cell.angle_gamma   90.00
#
_symmetry.space_group_name_H-M   'P 1'
#
loop_
_entity.id
_entity.type
_entity.pdbx_description
1 polymer ?
#
loop_
_entity_poly.entity_id
_entity_poly.type
_entity_poly.pdbx_seq_one_letter_code
_entity_poly.pdbx_strand_id
1 'polypeptide(L)'
;AVAYLANIKVLLGCLSAATRLHKNMLLRMLRAPMHFFDTTPMGRIVNRFSDDTDVLDTKVTKVLMDWLTGLYQVFSALIVMSTNMPMVLTVITPLAIIYMVLQRVHAGTARQLKRLRVVSKSPIVSNFSETLSGLSTIRAFNVQHQFLAAFEKNLDKNQATYFAWACTNR
;
A
#
# COMPACT_ATOMS: atom_id res chain seq x y z
N ALA A 1 -23.57 7.41 -20.96
CA ALA A 1 -24.47 7.65 -19.80
C ALA A 1 -24.33 6.56 -18.71
N VAL A 2 -24.56 5.27 -19.02
CA VAL A 2 -24.56 4.19 -18.01
C VAL A 2 -23.24 4.03 -17.25
N ALA A 3 -22.10 4.05 -17.94
CA ALA A 3 -20.77 3.95 -17.31
C ALA A 3 -20.48 5.11 -16.33
N TYR A 4 -20.87 6.34 -16.69
CA TYR A 4 -20.75 7.50 -15.81
C TYR A 4 -21.62 7.37 -14.56
N LEU A 5 -22.85 6.88 -14.70
CA LEU A 5 -23.73 6.62 -13.56
C LEU A 5 -23.17 5.52 -12.64
N ALA A 6 -22.57 4.46 -13.20
CA ALA A 6 -21.92 3.41 -12.42
C ALA A 6 -20.74 3.98 -11.62
N ASN A 7 -19.89 4.79 -12.25
CA ASN A 7 -18.77 5.46 -11.58
C ASN A 7 -19.23 6.39 -10.44
N ILE A 8 -20.28 7.19 -10.66
CA ILE A 8 -20.85 8.04 -9.61
C ILE A 8 -21.39 7.20 -8.44
N LYS A 9 -22.07 6.08 -8.72
CA LYS A 9 -22.57 5.18 -7.66
C LYS A 9 -21.43 4.58 -6.84
N VAL A 10 -20.34 4.15 -7.48
CA VAL A 10 -19.16 3.61 -6.78
C VAL A 10 -18.52 4.70 -5.91
N LEU A 11 -18.36 5.92 -6.44
CA LEU A 11 -17.81 7.05 -5.70
C LEU A 11 -18.65 7.38 -4.45
N LEU A 12 -19.98 7.48 -4.60
CA LEU A 12 -20.89 7.75 -3.48
C LEU A 12 -20.89 6.61 -2.45
N GLY A 13 -20.78 5.36 -2.91
CA GLY A 13 -20.63 4.18 -2.06
C GLY A 13 -19.36 4.22 -1.24
N CYS A 14 -18.22 4.52 -1.86
CA CYS A 14 -16.94 4.68 -1.17
C CYS A 14 -16.98 5.83 -0.15
N LEU A 15 -17.55 6.98 -0.53
CA LEU A 15 -17.69 8.12 0.38
C LEU A 15 -18.57 7.79 1.60
N SER A 16 -19.67 7.07 1.38
CA SER A 16 -20.55 6.61 2.45
C SER A 16 -19.85 5.63 3.38
N ALA A 17 -19.08 4.68 2.81
CA ALA A 17 -18.29 3.72 3.58
C ALA A 17 -17.19 4.41 4.40
N ALA A 18 -16.50 5.38 3.81
CA ALA A 18 -15.47 6.18 4.47
C ALA A 18 -16.04 6.95 5.68
N THR A 19 -17.14 7.66 5.45
CA THR A 19 -17.83 8.42 6.51
C THR A 19 -18.26 7.51 7.65
N ARG A 20 -18.80 6.33 7.31
CA ARG A 20 -19.24 5.34 8.31
C ARG A 20 -18.06 4.74 9.07
N LEU A 21 -16.94 4.44 8.41
CA LEU A 21 -15.73 3.93 9.05
C LEU A 21 -15.13 4.96 10.00
N HIS A 22 -14.99 6.21 9.57
CA HIS A 22 -14.50 7.31 10.40
C HIS A 22 -15.39 7.53 11.62
N LYS A 23 -16.72 7.60 11.43
CA LYS A 23 -17.68 7.75 12.53
C LYS A 23 -17.61 6.58 13.52
N ASN A 24 -17.53 5.35 13.02
CA ASN A 24 -17.41 4.16 13.86
C ASN A 24 -16.10 4.16 14.65
N MET A 25 -14.99 4.60 14.04
CA MET A 25 -13.70 4.70 14.69
C MET A 25 -13.74 5.73 15.83
N LEU A 26 -14.30 6.92 15.56
CA LEU A 26 -14.49 7.97 16.56
C LEU A 26 -15.34 7.48 17.74
N LEU A 27 -16.50 6.88 17.46
CA LEU A 27 -17.41 6.39 18.52
C LEU A 27 -16.78 5.28 19.36
N ARG A 28 -15.99 4.38 18.75
CA ARG A 28 -15.27 3.33 19.49
C ARG A 28 -14.16 3.91 20.35
N MET A 29 -13.48 4.94 19.87
CA MET A 29 -12.42 5.61 20.63
C MET A 29 -12.99 6.36 21.83
N LEU A 30 -14.11 7.08 21.67
CA LEU A 30 -14.78 7.76 22.79
C LEU A 30 -15.30 6.81 23.88
N ARG A 31 -15.54 5.54 23.52
CA ARG A 31 -15.99 4.49 24.45
C ARG A 31 -14.85 3.58 24.92
N ALA A 32 -13.60 3.87 24.55
CA ALA A 32 -12.48 3.05 24.95
C ALA A 32 -12.12 3.28 26.44
N PRO A 33 -11.71 2.24 27.19
CA PRO A 33 -11.29 2.39 28.58
C PRO A 33 -9.99 3.19 28.68
N MET A 34 -9.73 3.87 29.81
CA MET A 34 -8.49 4.64 30.00
C MET A 34 -7.21 3.83 29.76
N HIS A 35 -7.20 2.55 30.14
CA HIS A 35 -6.09 1.63 29.86
C HIS A 35 -5.66 1.60 28.39
N PHE A 36 -6.59 1.78 27.44
CA PHE A 36 -6.24 1.87 26.02
C PHE A 36 -5.38 3.10 25.74
N PHE A 37 -5.70 4.25 26.33
CA PHE A 37 -4.97 5.50 26.15
C PHE A 37 -3.63 5.52 26.89
N ASP A 38 -3.51 4.77 27.98
CA ASP A 38 -2.25 4.61 28.71
C ASP A 38 -1.26 3.70 27.96
N THR A 39 -1.77 2.67 27.27
CA THR A 39 -0.94 1.69 26.54
C THR A 39 -0.67 2.06 25.10
N THR A 40 -1.49 2.92 24.48
CA THR A 40 -1.30 3.33 23.08
C THR A 40 -0.78 4.77 22.97
N PRO A 41 0.36 5.00 22.30
CA PRO A 41 0.89 6.35 22.18
C PRO A 41 -0.04 7.22 21.33
N MET A 42 -0.29 8.45 21.78
CA MET A 42 -1.18 9.41 21.11
C MET A 42 -0.82 9.60 19.62
N GLY A 43 0.46 9.59 19.26
CA GLY A 43 0.91 9.68 17.87
C GLY A 43 0.39 8.56 16.96
N ARG A 44 0.22 7.33 17.48
CA ARG A 44 -0.34 6.21 16.69
C ARG A 44 -1.81 6.41 16.40
N ILE A 45 -2.55 6.97 17.35
CA ILE A 45 -3.96 7.30 17.20
C ILE A 45 -4.11 8.39 16.14
N VAL A 46 -3.35 9.49 16.26
CA VAL A 46 -3.38 10.60 15.29
C VAL A 46 -3.02 10.13 13.88
N ASN A 47 -1.95 9.33 13.72
CA ASN A 47 -1.57 8.79 12.42
C ASN A 47 -2.69 7.94 11.79
N ARG A 48 -3.43 7.18 12.60
CA ARG A 48 -4.57 6.40 12.10
C ARG A 48 -5.77 7.26 11.71
N PHE A 49 -6.02 8.37 12.40
CA PHE A 49 -7.07 9.31 11.99
C PHE A 49 -6.67 10.14 10.76
N SER A 50 -5.39 10.44 10.61
CA SER A 50 -4.85 11.21 9.50
C SER A 50 -4.55 10.31 8.29
N ASP A 51 -3.50 9.51 8.37
CA ASP A 51 -2.94 8.77 7.22
C ASP A 51 -3.85 7.65 6.75
N ASP A 52 -4.44 6.85 7.66
CA ASP A 52 -5.28 5.73 7.24
C ASP A 52 -6.62 6.23 6.64
N THR A 53 -7.18 7.33 7.17
CA THR A 53 -8.37 7.96 6.59
C THR A 53 -8.06 8.56 5.22
N ASP A 54 -6.92 9.26 5.07
CA ASP A 54 -6.48 9.80 3.77
C ASP A 54 -6.33 8.69 2.71
N VAL A 55 -5.70 7.57 3.07
CA VAL A 55 -5.57 6.41 2.17
C VAL A 55 -6.94 5.88 1.76
N LEU A 56 -7.88 5.82 2.69
CA LEU A 56 -9.23 5.31 2.43
C LEU A 56 -10.02 6.24 1.51
N ASP A 57 -9.91 7.55 1.70
CA ASP A 57 -10.62 8.55 0.91
C ASP A 57 -10.07 8.64 -0.52
N THR A 58 -8.74 8.69 -0.65
CA THR A 58 -8.08 9.01 -1.93
C THR A 58 -7.67 7.76 -2.72
N LYS A 59 -6.99 6.80 -2.08
CA LYS A 59 -6.35 5.67 -2.78
C LYS A 59 -7.29 4.51 -2.98
N VAL A 60 -8.03 4.11 -1.94
CA VAL A 60 -8.92 2.94 -2.00
C VAL A 60 -10.01 3.15 -3.06
N THR A 61 -10.63 4.34 -3.08
CA THR A 61 -11.65 4.69 -4.08
C THR A 61 -11.12 4.54 -5.49
N LYS A 62 -9.96 5.14 -5.80
CA LYS A 62 -9.35 5.08 -7.14
C LYS A 62 -9.02 3.63 -7.54
N VAL A 63 -8.33 2.89 -6.68
CA VAL A 63 -7.94 1.50 -6.95
C VAL A 63 -9.16 0.62 -7.20
N LEU A 64 -10.25 0.82 -6.45
CA LEU A 64 -11.48 0.07 -6.65
C LEU A 64 -12.14 0.38 -8.00
N MET A 65 -12.18 1.65 -8.40
CA MET A 65 -12.73 2.05 -9.70
C MET A 65 -11.92 1.47 -10.86
N ASP A 66 -10.60 1.54 -10.78
CA ASP A 66 -9.71 0.97 -11.80
C ASP A 66 -9.89 -0.56 -11.90
N TRP A 67 -10.00 -1.24 -10.74
CA TRP A 67 -10.19 -2.69 -10.68
C TRP A 67 -11.56 -3.13 -11.26
N LEU A 68 -12.64 -2.45 -10.90
CA LEU A 68 -13.98 -2.74 -11.42
C LEU A 68 -14.07 -2.46 -12.93
N THR A 69 -13.46 -1.37 -13.40
CA THR A 69 -13.44 -1.02 -14.82
C THR A 69 -12.66 -2.07 -15.61
N GLY A 70 -11.50 -2.49 -15.12
CA GLY A 70 -10.70 -3.56 -15.73
C GLY A 70 -11.45 -4.89 -15.80
N LEU A 71 -12.13 -5.29 -14.72
CA LEU A 71 -12.95 -6.49 -14.71
C LEU A 71 -14.08 -6.41 -15.75
N TYR A 72 -14.80 -5.28 -15.80
CA TYR A 72 -15.87 -5.08 -16.77
C TYR A 72 -15.35 -5.19 -18.21
N GLN A 73 -14.20 -4.61 -18.52
CA GLN A 73 -13.58 -4.71 -19.84
C GLN A 73 -13.24 -6.15 -20.21
N VAL A 74 -12.65 -6.93 -19.29
CA VAL A 74 -12.32 -8.33 -19.52
C VAL A 74 -13.58 -9.17 -19.75
N PHE A 75 -14.60 -9.03 -18.91
CA PHE A 75 -15.86 -9.77 -19.07
C PHE A 75 -16.59 -9.40 -20.37
N SER A 76 -16.65 -8.10 -20.70
CA SER A 76 -17.25 -7.64 -21.94
C SER A 76 -16.55 -8.22 -23.16
N ALA A 77 -15.21 -8.23 -23.18
CA ALA A 77 -14.44 -8.84 -24.25
C ALA A 77 -14.71 -10.35 -24.37
N LEU A 78 -14.73 -11.07 -23.25
CA LEU A 78 -15.01 -12.51 -23.24
C LEU A 78 -16.40 -12.84 -23.79
N ILE A 79 -17.43 -12.07 -23.41
CA ILE A 79 -18.79 -12.27 -23.92
C ILE A 79 -18.83 -12.07 -25.44
N VAL A 80 -18.27 -10.98 -25.95
CA VAL A 80 -18.23 -10.69 -27.39
C VAL A 80 -17.44 -11.74 -28.17
N MET A 81 -16.31 -12.21 -27.63
CA MET A 81 -15.52 -13.26 -28.26
C MET A 81 -16.28 -14.60 -28.29
N SER A 82 -16.99 -14.94 -27.22
CA SER A 82 -17.73 -16.20 -27.11
C SER A 82 -18.86 -16.33 -28.15
N THR A 83 -19.52 -15.22 -28.49
CA THR A 83 -20.62 -15.21 -29.47
C THR A 83 -20.14 -15.20 -30.90
N ASN A 84 -19.03 -14.51 -31.19
CA ASN A 84 -18.51 -14.40 -32.56
C ASN A 84 -17.64 -15.60 -32.96
N MET A 85 -16.73 -16.04 -32.09
CA MET A 85 -15.80 -17.14 -32.37
C MET A 85 -15.49 -17.96 -31.11
N PRO A 86 -16.35 -18.93 -30.76
CA PRO A 86 -16.20 -19.71 -29.53
C PRO A 86 -14.91 -20.53 -29.47
N MET A 87 -14.30 -20.85 -30.61
CA MET A 87 -13.03 -21.58 -30.69
C MET A 87 -11.83 -20.80 -30.10
N VAL A 88 -11.94 -19.47 -29.98
CA VAL A 88 -10.90 -18.65 -29.31
C VAL A 88 -10.89 -18.92 -27.80
N LEU A 89 -12.03 -19.29 -27.21
CA LEU A 89 -12.15 -19.52 -25.78
C LEU A 89 -11.29 -20.71 -25.32
N THR A 90 -11.17 -21.74 -26.14
CA THR A 90 -10.33 -22.93 -25.83
C THR A 90 -8.85 -22.59 -25.73
N VAL A 91 -8.38 -21.54 -26.43
CA VAL A 91 -7.00 -21.05 -26.34
C VAL A 91 -6.83 -20.09 -25.14
N ILE A 92 -7.83 -19.27 -24.84
CA ILE A 92 -7.80 -18.34 -23.69
C ILE A 92 -7.82 -19.10 -22.36
N THR A 93 -8.56 -20.21 -22.24
CA THR A 93 -8.65 -20.98 -20.98
C THR A 93 -7.29 -21.41 -20.42
N PRO A 94 -6.41 -22.12 -21.16
CA PRO A 94 -5.10 -22.50 -20.64
C PRO A 94 -4.21 -21.27 -20.36
N LEU A 95 -4.29 -20.23 -21.19
CA LEU A 95 -3.54 -18.99 -20.95
C LEU A 95 -3.98 -18.29 -19.65
N ALA A 96 -5.29 -18.25 -19.36
CA ALA A 96 -5.84 -17.70 -18.13
C ALA A 96 -5.39 -18.49 -16.90
N ILE A 97 -5.30 -19.82 -16.99
CA ILE A 97 -4.78 -20.67 -15.90
C ILE A 97 -3.31 -20.34 -15.64
N ILE A 98 -2.47 -20.28 -16.69
CA ILE A 98 -1.05 -19.92 -16.57
C ILE A 98 -0.91 -18.52 -15.95
N TYR A 99 -1.70 -17.55 -16.44
CA TYR A 99 -1.73 -16.20 -15.89
C TYR A 99 -2.10 -16.18 -14.41
N MET A 100 -3.13 -16.93 -13.99
CA MET A 100 -3.52 -17.00 -12.58
C MET A 100 -2.42 -17.57 -11.68
N VAL A 101 -1.68 -18.57 -12.15
CA VAL A 101 -0.53 -19.14 -11.40
C VAL A 101 0.59 -18.11 -11.28
N LEU A 102 0.98 -17.49 -12.40
CA LEU A 102 1.98 -16.43 -12.42
C LEU A 102 1.58 -15.25 -11.52
N GLN A 103 0.33 -14.82 -11.59
CA GLN A 103 -0.20 -13.72 -10.78
C GLN A 103 -0.15 -14.03 -9.29
N ARG A 104 -0.41 -15.28 -8.87
CA ARG A 104 -0.28 -15.68 -7.45
C ARG A 104 1.16 -15.59 -6.96
N VAL A 105 2.12 -16.07 -7.76
CA VAL A 105 3.55 -16.02 -7.43
C VAL A 105 4.04 -14.57 -7.40
N HIS A 106 3.68 -13.78 -8.41
CA HIS A 106 4.01 -12.35 -8.48
C HIS A 106 3.44 -11.58 -7.28
N ALA A 107 2.16 -11.76 -6.98
CA ALA A 107 1.53 -11.08 -5.86
C ALA A 107 2.17 -11.47 -4.50
N GLY A 108 2.58 -12.72 -4.34
CA GLY A 108 3.36 -13.17 -3.18
C GLY A 108 4.70 -12.44 -3.07
N THR A 109 5.46 -12.43 -4.16
CA THR A 109 6.79 -11.81 -4.26
C THR A 109 6.72 -10.29 -4.05
N ALA A 110 5.78 -9.61 -4.72
CA ALA A 110 5.58 -8.17 -4.59
C ALA A 110 5.22 -7.75 -3.15
N ARG A 111 4.40 -8.55 -2.43
CA ARG A 111 4.10 -8.32 -1.02
C ARG A 111 5.35 -8.44 -0.15
N GLN A 112 6.17 -9.48 -0.36
CA GLN A 112 7.42 -9.68 0.38
C GLN A 112 8.43 -8.55 0.11
N LEU A 113 8.61 -8.14 -1.15
CA LEU A 113 9.46 -7.01 -1.52
C LEU A 113 8.97 -5.69 -0.92
N LYS A 114 7.66 -5.43 -0.95
CA LYS A 114 7.07 -4.26 -0.29
C LYS A 114 7.36 -4.26 1.22
N ARG A 115 7.25 -5.42 1.88
CA ARG A 115 7.60 -5.56 3.30
C ARG A 115 9.08 -5.28 3.54
N LEU A 116 9.96 -5.89 2.73
CA LEU A 116 11.40 -5.73 2.87
C LEU A 116 11.82 -4.27 2.72
N ARG A 117 11.26 -3.56 1.74
CA ARG A 117 11.46 -2.12 1.52
C ARG A 117 11.03 -1.26 2.71
N VAL A 118 9.91 -1.59 3.35
CA VAL A 118 9.44 -0.86 4.53
C VAL A 118 10.37 -1.10 5.72
N VAL A 119 10.81 -2.35 5.92
CA VAL A 119 11.73 -2.71 7.00
C VAL A 119 13.12 -2.11 6.80
N SER A 120 13.66 -2.10 5.57
CA SER A 120 14.98 -1.50 5.27
C SER A 120 15.01 0.01 5.44
N LYS A 121 13.86 0.69 5.28
CA LYS A 121 13.76 2.15 5.46
C LYS A 121 13.81 2.57 6.93
N SER A 122 13.32 1.74 7.85
CA SER A 122 13.20 2.11 9.28
C SER A 122 14.55 2.45 9.96
N PRO A 123 15.64 1.69 9.77
CA PRO A 123 16.95 2.02 10.33
C PRO A 123 17.51 3.36 9.86
N ILE A 124 17.22 3.76 8.61
CA ILE A 124 17.67 5.05 8.05
C ILE A 124 17.06 6.21 8.85
N VAL A 125 15.75 6.15 9.09
CA VAL A 125 15.03 7.17 9.86
C VAL A 125 15.48 7.17 11.32
N SER A 126 15.69 5.99 11.92
CA SER A 126 16.16 5.85 13.29
C SER A 126 17.56 6.43 13.48
N ASN A 127 18.53 6.02 12.65
CA ASN A 127 19.91 6.52 12.70
C ASN A 127 19.97 8.04 12.49
N PHE A 128 19.13 8.58 11.60
CA PHE A 128 19.04 10.01 11.39
C PHE A 128 18.51 10.74 12.63
N SER A 129 17.45 10.22 13.27
CA SER A 129 16.93 10.78 14.52
C SER A 129 17.95 10.72 15.65
N GLU A 130 18.66 9.62 15.80
CA GLU A 130 19.71 9.45 16.82
C GLU A 130 20.87 10.43 16.59
N THR A 131 21.29 10.59 15.34
CA THR A 131 22.35 11.54 14.96
C THR A 131 21.95 12.98 15.28
N LEU A 132 20.68 13.35 15.04
CA LEU A 132 20.17 14.68 15.37
C LEU A 132 20.16 14.93 16.88
N SER A 133 19.71 13.96 17.68
CA SER A 133 19.69 14.07 19.14
C SER A 133 21.09 14.05 19.77
N GLY A 134 22.03 13.30 19.20
CA GLY A 134 23.40 13.12 19.70
C GLY A 134 24.48 13.95 19.01
N LEU A 135 24.09 14.94 18.19
CA LEU A 135 25.01 15.63 17.27
C LEU A 135 26.22 16.27 17.97
N SER A 136 26.00 16.89 19.13
CA SER A 136 27.06 17.52 19.93
C SER A 136 28.07 16.49 20.42
N THR A 137 27.60 15.36 20.94
CA THR A 137 28.42 14.24 21.41
C THR A 137 29.23 13.62 20.27
N ILE A 138 28.59 13.36 19.12
CA ILE A 138 29.26 12.78 17.95
C ILE A 138 30.39 13.69 17.46
N ARG A 139 30.16 15.02 17.47
CA ARG A 139 31.18 16.01 17.11
C ARG A 139 32.29 16.11 18.14
N ALA A 140 31.95 16.06 19.44
CA ALA A 140 32.92 16.12 20.53
C ALA A 140 33.90 14.92 20.52
N PHE A 141 33.41 13.72 20.19
CA PHE A 141 34.24 12.51 20.08
C PHE A 141 34.86 12.30 18.69
N ASN A 142 34.57 13.18 17.72
CA ASN A 142 35.08 13.12 16.35
C ASN A 142 34.81 11.77 15.63
N VAL A 143 33.63 11.18 15.87
CA VAL A 143 33.19 9.88 15.32
C VAL A 143 32.18 9.99 14.17
N GLN A 144 32.10 11.16 13.52
CA GLN A 144 31.16 11.46 12.42
C GLN A 144 31.28 10.45 11.28
N HIS A 145 32.50 10.08 10.89
CA HIS A 145 32.75 9.14 9.79
C HIS A 145 32.17 7.75 10.06
N GLN A 146 32.19 7.27 11.31
CA GLN A 146 31.64 5.96 11.66
C GLN A 146 30.11 5.96 11.53
N PHE A 147 29.47 7.03 12.03
CA PHE A 147 28.02 7.23 11.88
C PHE A 147 27.60 7.39 10.41
N LEU A 148 28.39 8.12 9.62
CA LEU A 148 28.15 8.29 8.18
C LEU A 148 28.25 6.94 7.44
N ALA A 149 29.31 6.16 7.66
CA ALA A 149 29.48 4.85 7.04
C ALA A 149 28.35 3.88 7.42
N ALA A 150 27.88 3.91 8.68
CA ALA A 150 26.74 3.13 9.11
C ALA A 150 25.43 3.56 8.42
N PHE A 151 25.25 4.86 8.20
CA PHE A 151 24.10 5.41 7.47
C PHE A 151 24.12 5.00 5.99
N GLU A 152 25.26 5.14 5.31
CA GLU A 152 25.45 4.74 3.91
C GLU A 152 25.17 3.26 3.71
N LYS A 153 25.66 2.38 4.59
CA LYS A 153 25.36 0.94 4.54
C LYS A 153 23.85 0.63 4.59
N ASN A 154 23.11 1.36 5.44
CA ASN A 154 21.66 1.20 5.54
C ASN A 154 20.94 1.77 4.30
N LEU A 155 21.45 2.86 3.75
CA LEU A 155 20.96 3.47 2.52
C LEU A 155 21.14 2.52 1.32
N ASP A 156 22.31 1.92 1.15
CA ASP A 156 22.62 0.95 0.09
C ASP A 156 21.68 -0.25 0.15
N LYS A 157 21.47 -0.81 1.35
CA LYS A 157 20.53 -1.91 1.56
C LYS A 157 19.11 -1.51 1.15
N ASN A 158 18.65 -0.33 1.55
CA ASN A 158 17.34 0.16 1.18
C ASN A 158 17.23 0.39 -0.34
N GLN A 159 18.25 0.96 -0.96
CA GLN A 159 18.30 1.20 -2.40
C GLN A 159 18.24 -0.09 -3.21
N ALA A 160 18.99 -1.13 -2.82
CA ALA A 160 18.91 -2.45 -3.43
C ALA A 160 17.49 -3.05 -3.34
N THR A 161 16.84 -2.96 -2.18
CA THR A 161 15.46 -3.46 -2.01
C THR A 161 14.43 -2.63 -2.79
N TYR A 162 14.66 -1.33 -2.92
CA TYR A 162 13.84 -0.43 -3.72
C TYR A 162 13.93 -0.79 -5.21
N PHE A 163 15.14 -1.00 -5.72
CA PHE A 163 15.34 -1.44 -7.11
C PHE A 163 14.68 -2.79 -7.39
N ALA A 164 14.85 -3.78 -6.50
CA ALA A 164 14.19 -5.07 -6.65
C ALA A 164 12.65 -4.95 -6.69
N TRP A 165 12.09 -4.10 -5.82
CA TRP A 165 10.65 -3.80 -5.83
C TRP A 165 10.23 -3.08 -7.11
N ALA A 166 11.00 -2.09 -7.57
CA ALA A 166 10.71 -1.32 -8.78
C ALA A 166 10.74 -2.20 -10.04
N CYS A 167 11.71 -3.10 -10.18
CA CYS A 167 11.79 -4.04 -11.29
C CYS A 167 10.63 -5.05 -11.30
N THR A 168 10.13 -5.46 -10.13
CA THR A 168 9.01 -6.40 -10.03
C THR A 168 7.67 -5.72 -10.37
N ASN A 169 7.57 -4.41 -10.13
CA ASN A 169 6.33 -3.66 -10.25
C ASN A 169 6.26 -2.80 -11.53
N ARG A 170 7.23 -3.01 -12.46
CA ARG A 170 7.31 -2.40 -13.79
C ARG A 170 6.76 -3.38 -14.82
#